data_AF-A0A660A791-F1
#
_entry.id   AF-A0A660A791-F1
#
_cell.length_a   1.000
_cell.length_b   1.000
_cell.length_c   1.000
_cell.angle_alpha   90.00
_cell.angle_beta   90.00
_cell.angle_gamma   90.00
#
_symmetry.space_group_name_H-M   'P 1'
#
loop_
_entity.id
_entity.type
_entity.pdbx_description
1 polymer ?
#
loop_
_entity_poly.entity_id
_entity_poly.type
_entity_poly.pdbx_seq_one_letter_code
_entity_poly.pdbx_strand_id
1 'polypeptide(L)'
;ARIYEKFSDKVEPFYELYKTFPVVNPTKEKFSDTVFQQHYYQLLRMLSFELEKNDSVLIVFGFSFADEHILEIVRRSIVNPKLKIYVIAFNEGAKKQIKKKLGNLGGNIIEYLPSSSSPDGNEVQGNFSYLISL
;
A
#
# COMPACT_ATOMS: atom_id res chain seq x y z
N ALA A 1 22.16 -16.21 39.05
CA ALA A 1 20.98 -16.22 39.95
C ALA A 1 21.40 -16.02 41.42
N ARG A 2 21.96 -14.87 41.80
CA ARG A 2 22.36 -14.56 43.20
C ARG A 2 21.94 -13.17 43.68
N ILE A 3 21.55 -12.28 42.77
CA ILE A 3 21.12 -10.90 43.08
C ILE A 3 19.63 -10.87 43.41
N TYR A 4 18.83 -11.68 42.71
CA TYR A 4 17.38 -11.76 42.90
C TYR A 4 17.01 -12.26 44.31
N GLU A 5 17.68 -13.31 44.80
CA GLU A 5 17.44 -13.85 46.16
C GLU A 5 17.78 -12.86 47.27
N LYS A 6 18.72 -11.93 47.06
CA LYS A 6 19.16 -10.96 48.07
C LYS A 6 18.29 -9.71 48.15
N PHE A 7 17.50 -9.42 47.13
CA PHE A 7 16.74 -8.17 47.00
C PHE A 7 15.29 -8.38 46.55
N SER A 8 14.77 -9.62 46.62
CA SER A 8 13.42 -9.98 46.19
C SER A 8 12.37 -9.03 46.75
N ASP A 9 12.49 -8.65 48.02
CA ASP A 9 11.55 -7.74 48.72
C ASP A 9 11.45 -6.34 48.10
N LYS A 10 12.47 -5.91 47.34
CA LYS A 10 12.49 -4.62 46.63
C LYS A 10 12.23 -4.74 45.13
N VAL A 11 12.50 -5.92 44.55
CA VAL A 11 12.34 -6.16 43.11
C VAL A 11 10.88 -6.41 42.75
N GLU A 12 10.15 -7.18 43.56
CA GLU A 12 8.71 -7.42 43.36
C GLU A 12 7.88 -6.12 43.29
N PRO A 13 7.96 -5.20 44.28
CA PRO A 13 7.18 -3.97 44.24
C PRO A 13 7.63 -3.02 43.11
N PHE A 14 8.91 -3.02 42.75
CA PHE A 14 9.40 -2.28 41.58
C PHE A 14 8.80 -2.84 40.28
N TYR A 15 8.76 -4.16 40.13
CA TYR A 15 8.26 -4.82 38.93
C TYR A 15 6.75 -4.65 38.77
N GLU A 16 5.99 -4.70 39.86
CA GLU A 16 4.55 -4.40 39.86
C GLU A 16 4.26 -2.94 39.47
N LEU A 17 5.01 -1.98 40.03
CA LEU A 17 4.89 -0.56 39.63
C LEU A 17 5.32 -0.36 38.16
N TYR A 18 6.37 -1.04 37.73
CA TYR A 18 6.87 -0.98 36.36
C TYR A 18 5.85 -1.49 35.33
N LYS A 19 5.13 -2.58 35.63
CA LYS A 19 4.06 -3.11 34.76
C LYS A 19 2.87 -2.18 34.62
N THR A 20 2.59 -1.34 35.63
CA THR A 20 1.50 -0.35 35.54
C THR A 20 1.83 0.83 34.63
N PHE A 21 3.11 1.00 34.29
CA PHE A 21 3.52 1.99 33.31
C PHE A 21 3.34 1.42 31.89
N PRO A 22 2.80 2.18 30.92
CA PRO A 22 2.74 1.76 29.52
C PRO A 22 4.13 1.83 28.86
N VAL A 23 5.14 1.18 29.46
CA VAL A 23 6.47 1.02 28.88
C VAL A 23 6.52 -0.28 28.11
N VAL A 24 6.75 -0.14 26.81
CA VAL A 24 6.95 -1.28 25.92
C VAL A 24 8.40 -1.74 26.05
N ASN A 25 8.63 -2.86 26.73
CA ASN A 25 9.98 -3.43 26.82
C ASN A 25 10.48 -3.85 25.43
N PRO A 26 11.74 -3.52 25.06
CA PRO A 26 12.32 -3.92 23.80
C PRO A 26 12.56 -5.44 23.80
N THR A 27 11.70 -6.20 23.12
CA THR A 27 11.89 -7.63 22.84
C THR A 27 12.44 -7.81 21.44
N LYS A 28 13.28 -8.83 21.20
CA LYS A 28 13.85 -9.13 19.86
C LYS A 28 12.79 -9.31 18.77
N GLU A 29 11.61 -9.82 19.12
CA GLU A 29 10.47 -9.96 18.20
C GLU A 29 9.94 -8.60 17.74
N LYS A 30 9.82 -7.62 18.65
CA LYS A 30 9.38 -6.26 18.29
C LYS A 30 10.36 -5.54 17.37
N PHE A 31 11.65 -5.85 17.44
CA PHE A 31 12.64 -5.30 16.50
C PHE A 31 12.43 -5.83 15.08
N SER A 32 12.18 -7.13 14.91
CA SER A 32 11.93 -7.69 13.57
C SER A 32 10.66 -7.08 12.98
N ASP A 33 9.57 -7.06 13.74
CA ASP A 33 8.29 -6.50 13.29
C ASP A 33 8.39 -5.01 12.96
N THR A 34 9.07 -4.21 13.79
CA THR A 34 9.27 -2.78 13.50
C THR A 34 10.19 -2.53 12.32
N VAL A 35 11.24 -3.34 12.12
CA VAL A 35 12.13 -3.19 10.94
C VAL A 35 11.40 -3.55 9.65
N PHE A 36 10.62 -4.63 9.63
CA PHE A 36 9.80 -4.99 8.47
C PHE A 36 8.73 -3.93 8.17
N GLN A 37 8.04 -3.44 9.19
CA GLN A 37 7.08 -2.34 9.05
C GLN A 37 7.77 -1.07 8.55
N GLN A 38 8.92 -0.70 9.12
CA GLN A 38 9.69 0.45 8.66
C GLN A 38 10.04 0.34 7.19
N HIS A 39 10.57 -0.80 6.73
CA HIS A 39 10.91 -0.97 5.33
C HIS A 39 9.69 -0.82 4.41
N TYR A 40 8.56 -1.43 4.78
CA TYR A 40 7.30 -1.28 4.05
C TYR A 40 6.86 0.19 3.94
N TYR A 41 6.85 0.93 5.04
CA TYR A 41 6.48 2.35 5.03
C TYR A 41 7.47 3.22 4.25
N GLN A 42 8.74 2.85 4.18
CA GLN A 42 9.71 3.55 3.34
C GLN A 42 9.44 3.31 1.86
N LEU A 43 9.06 2.09 1.46
CA LEU A 43 8.65 1.80 0.08
C LEU A 43 7.43 2.63 -0.33
N LEU A 44 6.42 2.72 0.53
CA LEU A 44 5.23 3.56 0.29
C LEU A 44 5.56 5.04 0.19
N ARG A 45 6.48 5.53 1.02
CA ARG A 45 6.96 6.91 0.96
C ARG A 45 7.69 7.18 -0.36
N MET A 46 8.56 6.27 -0.80
CA MET A 46 9.25 6.40 -2.09
C MET A 46 8.26 6.41 -3.25
N LEU A 47 7.26 5.52 -3.23
CA LEU A 47 6.17 5.53 -4.21
C LEU A 47 5.47 6.90 -4.27
N SER A 48 5.09 7.45 -3.11
CA SER A 48 4.45 8.78 -3.04
C SER A 48 5.31 9.87 -3.68
N PHE A 49 6.61 9.87 -3.41
CA PHE A 49 7.52 10.85 -3.99
C PHE A 49 7.67 10.71 -5.51
N GLU A 50 7.72 9.48 -6.05
CA GLU A 50 7.78 9.28 -7.50
C GLU A 50 6.51 9.77 -8.20
N LEU A 51 5.34 9.59 -7.58
CA LEU A 51 4.06 10.05 -8.14
C LEU A 51 3.86 11.58 -8.07
N GLU A 52 4.59 12.26 -7.18
CA GLU A 52 4.60 13.73 -7.10
C GLU A 52 5.53 14.39 -8.13
N LYS A 53 6.45 13.64 -8.74
CA LYS A 53 7.33 14.19 -9.78
C LYS A 53 6.55 14.56 -11.04
N ASN A 54 7.08 15.56 -11.76
CA ASN A 54 6.58 15.92 -13.09
C ASN A 54 6.82 14.76 -14.08
N ASP A 55 5.90 14.59 -15.03
CA ASP A 55 6.00 13.64 -16.14
C ASP A 55 6.23 12.17 -15.69
N SER A 56 5.64 11.80 -14.56
CA SER A 56 5.66 10.44 -14.03
C SER A 56 4.54 9.59 -14.63
N VAL A 57 4.80 8.29 -14.79
CA VAL A 57 3.82 7.32 -15.30
C VAL A 57 3.69 6.17 -14.30
N LEU A 58 2.47 5.92 -13.83
CA LEU A 58 2.12 4.79 -12.98
C LEU A 58 1.39 3.74 -13.82
N ILE A 59 1.95 2.54 -13.94
CA ILE A 59 1.30 1.40 -14.59
C ILE A 59 0.82 0.43 -13.51
N VAL A 60 -0.47 0.10 -13.55
CA VAL A 60 -1.14 -0.75 -12.57
C VAL A 60 -1.69 -1.97 -13.29
N PHE A 61 -1.15 -3.13 -12.95
CA PHE A 61 -1.57 -4.42 -13.50
C PHE A 61 -1.75 -5.43 -12.38
N GLY A 62 -2.86 -6.17 -12.39
CA GLY A 62 -3.14 -7.20 -11.39
C GLY A 62 -3.36 -6.68 -9.96
N PHE A 63 -3.61 -5.38 -9.79
CA PHE A 63 -3.76 -4.75 -8.48
C PHE A 63 -5.18 -4.19 -8.28
N SER A 64 -5.82 -4.58 -7.19
CA SER A 64 -7.24 -4.29 -6.92
C SER A 64 -7.49 -3.05 -6.06
N PHE A 65 -6.43 -2.38 -5.59
CA PHE A 65 -6.51 -1.30 -4.60
C PHE A 65 -7.33 -1.67 -3.36
N ALA A 66 -7.16 -2.90 -2.84
CA ALA A 66 -7.78 -3.32 -1.58
C ALA A 66 -7.07 -2.74 -0.35
N ASP A 67 -5.78 -2.41 -0.48
CA ASP A 67 -5.00 -1.72 0.55
C ASP A 67 -5.37 -0.23 0.58
N GLU A 68 -5.85 0.24 1.73
CA GLU A 68 -6.30 1.62 1.93
C GLU A 68 -5.15 2.64 1.89
N HIS A 69 -3.96 2.27 2.36
CA HIS A 69 -2.80 3.17 2.36
C HIS A 69 -2.30 3.43 0.94
N ILE A 70 -2.17 2.39 0.12
CA ILE A 70 -1.76 2.54 -1.29
C ILE A 70 -2.82 3.31 -2.08
N LEU A 71 -4.11 3.00 -1.85
CA LEU A 71 -5.22 3.70 -2.48
C LEU A 71 -5.19 5.20 -2.16
N GLU A 72 -4.96 5.56 -0.91
CA GLU A 72 -4.91 6.95 -0.47
C GLU A 72 -3.71 7.70 -1.05
N ILE A 73 -2.53 7.07 -1.10
CA ILE A 73 -1.33 7.64 -1.75
C ILE A 73 -1.63 7.96 -3.21
N VAL A 74 -2.12 6.98 -3.98
CA VAL A 74 -2.42 7.17 -5.40
C VAL A 74 -3.52 8.21 -5.60
N ARG A 75 -4.56 8.21 -4.75
CA ARG A 75 -5.63 9.24 -4.80
C ARG A 75 -5.10 10.65 -4.64
N ARG A 76 -4.20 10.86 -3.68
CA ARG A 76 -3.56 12.18 -3.47
C ARG A 76 -2.72 12.58 -4.66
N SER A 77 -1.99 11.64 -5.26
CA SER A 77 -1.15 11.91 -6.42
C SER A 77 -1.93 12.27 -7.69
N ILE A 78 -3.20 11.88 -7.83
CA ILE A 78 -4.06 12.29 -8.97
C ILE A 78 -4.24 13.82 -9.04
N VAL A 79 -4.01 14.56 -7.95
CA VAL A 79 -4.03 16.03 -7.97
C VAL A 79 -2.91 16.60 -8.88
N ASN A 80 -1.84 15.84 -9.12
CA ASN A 80 -0.78 16.21 -10.06
C ASN A 80 -1.25 16.02 -11.52
N PRO A 81 -1.50 17.10 -12.29
CA PRO A 81 -2.01 16.98 -13.66
C PRO A 81 -0.98 16.41 -14.65
N LYS A 82 0.29 16.30 -14.26
CA LYS A 82 1.38 15.76 -15.09
C LYS A 82 1.66 14.28 -14.84
N LEU A 83 1.03 13.69 -13.83
CA LEU A 83 1.04 12.25 -13.63
C LEU A 83 0.14 11.60 -14.69
N LYS A 84 0.55 10.48 -15.27
CA LYS A 84 -0.33 9.60 -16.04
C LYS A 84 -0.45 8.25 -15.36
N ILE A 85 -1.66 7.71 -15.30
CA ILE A 85 -1.93 6.42 -14.67
C ILE A 85 -2.60 5.50 -15.69
N TYR A 86 -1.99 4.34 -15.94
CA TYR A 86 -2.55 3.29 -16.77
C TYR A 86 -3.01 2.14 -15.88
N VAL A 87 -4.31 1.87 -15.87
CA VAL A 87 -4.90 0.77 -15.10
C VAL A 87 -5.34 -0.32 -16.05
N ILE A 88 -4.65 -1.45 -16.03
CA ILE A 88 -4.99 -2.64 -16.81
C ILE A 88 -5.82 -3.56 -15.92
N ALA A 89 -7.12 -3.57 -16.15
CA ALA A 89 -8.07 -4.40 -15.41
C ALA A 89 -8.29 -5.73 -16.12
N PHE A 90 -8.37 -6.82 -15.36
CA PHE A 90 -8.59 -8.15 -15.92
C PHE A 90 -9.94 -8.29 -16.64
N ASN A 91 -10.99 -7.68 -16.10
CA ASN A 91 -12.33 -7.63 -16.68
C ASN A 91 -13.03 -6.31 -16.32
N GLU A 92 -14.17 -6.04 -16.94
CA GLU A 92 -15.02 -4.86 -16.75
C GLU A 92 -15.55 -4.75 -15.32
N GLY A 93 -15.78 -5.87 -14.65
CA GLY A 93 -16.15 -5.90 -13.23
C GLY A 93 -15.06 -5.28 -12.35
N ALA A 94 -13.82 -5.76 -12.50
CA ALA A 94 -12.64 -5.23 -11.80
C ALA A 94 -12.38 -3.77 -12.19
N LYS A 95 -12.52 -3.43 -13.47
CA LYS A 95 -12.39 -2.05 -13.99
C LYS A 95 -13.36 -1.11 -13.28
N LYS A 96 -14.63 -1.48 -13.18
CA LYS A 96 -15.67 -0.71 -12.47
C LYS A 96 -15.35 -0.57 -10.98
N GLN A 97 -14.89 -1.64 -10.33
CA GLN A 97 -14.50 -1.60 -8.92
C GLN A 97 -13.33 -0.65 -8.69
N ILE A 98 -12.25 -0.77 -9.48
CA ILE A 98 -11.07 0.10 -9.36
C ILE A 98 -11.45 1.55 -9.67
N LYS A 99 -12.24 1.79 -10.71
CA LYS A 99 -12.75 3.13 -11.05
C LYS A 99 -13.56 3.74 -9.92
N LYS A 100 -14.43 2.96 -9.26
CA LYS A 100 -15.19 3.41 -8.09
C LYS A 100 -14.25 3.75 -6.91
N LYS A 101 -13.21 2.95 -6.70
CA LYS A 101 -12.22 3.19 -5.64
C LYS A 101 -11.35 4.41 -5.92
N LEU A 102 -10.86 4.63 -7.14
CA LEU A 102 -10.06 5.83 -7.44
C LEU A 102 -10.92 7.10 -7.49
N GLY A 103 -12.21 6.96 -7.80
CA GLY A 103 -13.16 8.08 -7.86
C GLY A 103 -13.06 8.86 -9.18
N ASN A 104 -13.91 9.87 -9.34
CA ASN A 104 -13.98 10.70 -10.55
C ASN A 104 -12.90 11.80 -10.66
N LEU A 105 -11.89 11.76 -9.79
CA LEU A 105 -10.90 12.84 -9.64
C LEU A 105 -9.90 12.93 -10.80
N GLY A 106 -9.81 11.91 -11.67
CA GLY A 106 -8.72 11.76 -12.65
C GLY A 106 -9.16 11.57 -14.09
N GLY A 107 -10.26 12.20 -14.54
CA GLY A 107 -10.86 11.95 -15.86
C GLY A 107 -9.89 12.01 -17.06
N ASN A 108 -8.85 12.85 -17.00
CA ASN A 108 -7.81 12.96 -18.02
C ASN A 108 -6.45 12.35 -17.63
N ILE A 109 -6.33 11.90 -16.38
CA ILE A 109 -5.07 11.45 -15.75
C ILE A 109 -5.00 9.92 -15.76
N ILE A 110 -6.16 9.26 -15.60
CA ILE A 110 -6.28 7.81 -15.49
C ILE A 110 -6.89 7.25 -16.76
N GLU A 111 -6.14 6.38 -17.43
CA GLU A 111 -6.60 5.57 -18.55
C GLU A 111 -6.84 4.13 -18.09
N TYR A 112 -8.05 3.63 -18.36
CA TYR A 112 -8.46 2.27 -18.01
C TYR A 112 -8.44 1.39 -19.24
N LEU A 113 -7.57 0.40 -19.23
CA LEU A 113 -7.36 -0.58 -20.28
C LEU A 113 -7.89 -1.97 -19.85
N PRO A 114 -8.35 -2.81 -20.78
CA PRO A 114 -8.59 -2.53 -22.20
C PRO A 114 -9.77 -1.57 -22.41
N SER A 115 -9.67 -0.72 -23.43
CA SER A 115 -10.69 0.31 -23.76
C SER A 115 -11.66 -0.14 -24.86
N SER A 116 -11.31 -1.13 -25.67
CA SER A 116 -12.14 -1.70 -26.74
C SER A 116 -12.65 -3.09 -26.41
N SER A 117 -13.87 -3.37 -26.85
CA SER A 117 -14.39 -4.73 -26.95
C SER A 117 -13.74 -5.41 -28.16
N SER A 118 -13.56 -6.74 -28.10
CA SER A 118 -13.11 -7.50 -29.26
C SER A 118 -14.09 -7.30 -30.43
N PRO A 119 -13.64 -7.35 -31.70
CA PRO A 119 -14.55 -7.27 -32.86
C PRO A 119 -15.72 -8.27 -32.79
N ASP A 120 -15.53 -9.39 -32.09
CA ASP A 120 -16.54 -10.43 -31.84
C ASP A 120 -17.54 -10.10 -30.72
N GLY A 121 -17.46 -8.90 -30.11
CA GLY A 121 -18.33 -8.50 -28.99
C GLY A 121 -17.96 -9.11 -27.63
N ASN A 122 -16.94 -9.97 -27.60
CA ASN A 122 -16.40 -10.53 -26.36
C ASN A 122 -15.56 -9.50 -25.60
N GLU A 123 -15.64 -9.57 -24.28
CA GLU A 123 -14.82 -8.77 -23.37
C GLU A 123 -13.33 -9.11 -23.55
N VAL A 124 -12.50 -8.10 -23.81
CA VAL A 124 -11.05 -8.25 -23.81
C VAL A 124 -10.57 -8.30 -22.37
N GLN A 125 -9.82 -9.33 -22.02
CA GLN A 125 -9.25 -9.46 -20.70
C GLN A 125 -7.89 -8.77 -20.63
N GLY A 126 -7.69 -7.89 -19.64
CA GLY A 126 -6.39 -7.31 -19.32
C GLY A 126 -5.48 -8.34 -18.63
N ASN A 127 -5.06 -9.36 -19.37
CA ASN A 127 -4.14 -10.39 -18.92
C ASN A 127 -2.69 -10.08 -19.37
N PHE A 128 -1.73 -10.96 -19.04
CA PHE A 128 -0.34 -10.77 -19.45
C PHE A 128 -0.18 -10.73 -20.97
N SER A 129 -0.93 -11.53 -21.72
CA SER A 129 -0.89 -11.50 -23.19
C SER A 129 -1.29 -10.13 -23.73
N TYR A 130 -2.34 -9.52 -23.15
CA TYR A 130 -2.74 -8.16 -23.48
C TYR A 130 -1.65 -7.14 -23.15
N LEU A 131 -1.05 -7.22 -21.96
CA LEU A 131 0.02 -6.33 -21.53
C LEU A 131 1.27 -6.42 -22.42
N ILE A 132 1.60 -7.61 -22.92
CA ILE A 132 2.73 -7.82 -23.83
C ILE A 132 2.41 -7.36 -25.27
N SER A 133 1.14 -7.24 -25.62
CA SER A 133 0.68 -6.76 -26.93
C SER A 133 0.46 -5.25 -27.03
N LEU A 134 0.56 -4.54 -25.90
CA LEU A 134 0.39 -3.08 -25.76
C LEU A 134 1.59 -2.32 -26.34
#